data_AF-A0A2H6HFV9-F1
#
_entry.id   AF-A0A2H6HFV9-F1
#
_cell.length_a   1.000
_cell.length_b   1.000
_cell.length_c   1.000
_cell.angle_alpha   90.00
_cell.angle_beta   90.00
_cell.angle_gamma   90.00
#
_symmetry.space_group_name_H-M   'P 1'
#
loop_
_entity.id
_entity.type
_entity.pdbx_description
1 polymer ?
#
loop_
_entity_poly.entity_id
_entity_poly.type
_entity_poly.pdbx_seq_one_letter_code
_entity_poly.pdbx_strand_id
1 'polypeptide(L)'
;MIYQTRLLALVAAFIMVAAACSGSSGEFVPVTSATTTSAGATTTTAPSATTTSVPGTTTTAPAATSTTTTTVAPTTTTTTTVLPGEPMDFGPSAGDVLAVVGVESDDVLNVRRAPGINQDIVATAPPLSHDLIAVGNTRSLPNSIWIEVTLNGTPGWVSYAYVGYIGEMMDQTSYVTVRNGSTPSGGSIDDVVDAVVAIYESDQPNARITRPALPIVQGDLIEVTIDVVGLLDDSILGFRLHLFLRLNAGVYTLVRVEQTILCRRGVTTAGVCL
;
A
#
# COMPACT_ATOMS: atom_id res chain seq x y z
N MET A 1 -27.20 -40.64 24.12
CA MET A 1 -26.48 -40.19 22.91
C MET A 1 -25.12 -39.69 23.39
N ILE A 2 -24.04 -40.45 23.57
CA ILE A 2 -23.36 -41.53 22.81
C ILE A 2 -23.04 -41.12 21.37
N TYR A 3 -21.83 -40.54 21.18
CA TYR A 3 -20.94 -40.68 20.01
C TYR A 3 -19.53 -40.28 20.48
N GLN A 4 -18.69 -41.22 20.93
CA GLN A 4 -17.71 -42.00 20.15
C GLN A 4 -16.42 -41.24 19.76
N THR A 5 -15.44 -41.34 20.66
CA THR A 5 -14.04 -41.76 20.45
C THR A 5 -13.52 -42.07 19.04
N ARG A 6 -12.48 -41.35 18.61
CA ARG A 6 -11.29 -41.81 17.84
C ARG A 6 -10.15 -40.81 18.15
N LEU A 7 -9.20 -41.03 19.06
CA LEU A 7 -8.06 -41.96 19.06
C LEU A 7 -7.48 -42.26 17.67
N LEU A 8 -6.49 -41.47 17.24
CA LEU A 8 -5.39 -41.97 16.42
C LEU A 8 -4.09 -41.31 16.88
N ALA A 9 -3.25 -42.13 17.50
CA ALA A 9 -1.90 -41.82 17.91
C ALA A 9 -0.97 -41.90 16.69
N LEU A 10 -0.09 -40.92 16.54
CA LEU A 10 1.10 -41.04 15.70
C LEU A 10 2.28 -40.42 16.46
N VAL A 11 2.86 -41.24 17.34
CA VAL A 11 4.16 -40.98 17.96
C VAL A 11 5.21 -41.52 17.00
N ALA A 12 5.83 -40.64 16.22
CA ALA A 12 6.99 -40.98 15.41
C ALA A 12 8.26 -40.68 16.23
N ALA A 13 9.01 -41.74 16.51
CA ALA A 13 10.26 -41.73 17.23
C ALA A 13 11.34 -40.96 16.45
N PHE A 14 11.86 -39.88 17.04
CA PHE A 14 13.05 -39.18 16.56
C PHE A 14 14.29 -39.97 16.97
N ILE A 15 14.89 -40.70 16.01
CA ILE A 15 16.19 -41.33 16.17
C ILE A 15 17.26 -40.26 15.95
N MET A 16 18.01 -39.96 17.01
CA MET A 16 19.27 -39.22 16.95
C MET A 16 20.28 -39.97 16.07
N VAL A 17 20.73 -39.34 14.99
CA VAL A 17 21.97 -39.71 14.31
C VAL A 17 22.94 -38.56 14.44
N ALA A 18 23.82 -38.66 15.45
CA ALA A 18 25.05 -37.89 15.54
C ALA A 18 26.08 -38.57 14.62
N ALA A 19 26.42 -37.92 13.50
CA ALA A 19 27.58 -38.26 12.70
C ALA A 19 28.44 -37.01 12.52
N ALA A 20 29.49 -36.94 13.33
CA ALA A 20 30.59 -36.01 13.16
C ALA A 20 31.43 -36.43 11.94
N CYS A 21 31.71 -35.49 11.05
CA CYS A 21 32.88 -35.46 10.15
C CYS A 21 33.15 -33.98 9.83
N SER A 22 34.18 -33.37 10.41
CA SER A 22 35.59 -33.47 9.98
C SER A 22 35.89 -32.57 8.77
N GLY A 23 36.36 -31.36 9.06
CA GLY A 23 37.55 -30.77 8.41
C GLY A 23 37.47 -30.37 6.94
N SER A 24 37.48 -29.05 6.69
CA SER A 24 38.37 -28.49 5.66
C SER A 24 38.67 -27.03 5.98
N SER A 25 39.88 -26.77 6.47
CA SER A 25 40.47 -25.44 6.57
C SER A 25 40.83 -24.95 5.17
N GLY A 26 39.87 -24.32 4.51
CA GLY A 26 40.06 -23.64 3.23
C GLY A 26 40.84 -22.35 3.44
N GLU A 27 42.07 -22.35 2.94
CA GLU A 27 42.97 -21.22 2.79
C GLU A 27 42.25 -20.03 2.13
N PHE A 28 42.17 -18.92 2.86
CA PHE A 28 41.54 -17.69 2.40
C PHE A 28 42.48 -17.00 1.42
N VAL A 29 42.33 -17.25 0.12
CA VAL A 29 43.03 -16.51 -0.92
C VAL A 29 42.33 -15.15 -1.08
N PRO A 30 43.01 -14.01 -0.87
CA PRO A 30 42.40 -12.71 -1.10
C PRO A 30 42.14 -12.52 -2.60
N VAL A 31 40.87 -12.55 -2.99
CA VAL A 31 40.44 -12.18 -4.34
C VAL A 31 40.68 -10.69 -4.50
N THR A 32 41.69 -10.36 -5.29
CA THR A 32 42.00 -9.00 -5.72
C THR A 32 40.96 -8.61 -6.77
N SER A 33 39.94 -7.86 -6.36
CA SER A 33 38.94 -7.31 -7.28
C SER A 33 39.58 -6.29 -8.21
N ALA A 34 39.71 -6.64 -9.49
CA ALA A 34 40.10 -5.70 -10.53
C ALA A 34 38.92 -4.75 -10.81
N THR A 35 39.10 -3.49 -10.45
CA THR A 35 38.19 -2.39 -10.79
C THR A 35 38.38 -2.01 -12.26
N THR A 36 37.47 -2.43 -13.14
CA THR A 36 37.37 -1.91 -14.51
C THR A 36 36.47 -0.68 -14.50
N THR A 37 37.10 0.50 -14.43
CA THR A 37 36.45 1.79 -14.68
C THR A 37 36.22 1.96 -16.18
N SER A 38 34.98 1.81 -16.64
CA SER A 38 34.57 2.21 -17.99
C SER A 38 33.82 3.54 -17.89
N ALA A 39 34.52 4.63 -18.23
CA ALA A 39 33.95 5.96 -18.37
C ALA A 39 33.35 6.11 -19.78
N GLY A 40 32.05 5.82 -19.91
CA GLY A 40 31.26 6.17 -21.08
C GLY A 40 30.52 7.49 -20.83
N ALA A 41 31.12 8.61 -21.23
CA ALA A 41 30.44 9.91 -21.21
C ALA A 41 29.48 9.98 -22.41
N THR A 42 28.18 9.87 -22.15
CA THR A 42 27.15 10.14 -23.16
C THR A 42 26.59 11.54 -22.92
N THR A 43 26.97 12.47 -23.77
CA THR A 43 26.44 13.83 -23.82
C THR A 43 25.01 13.78 -24.37
N THR A 44 24.01 13.90 -23.50
CA THR A 44 22.60 14.06 -23.89
C THR A 44 22.30 15.55 -24.08
N THR A 45 22.10 15.96 -25.32
CA THR A 45 21.71 17.31 -25.71
C THR A 45 20.27 17.58 -25.26
N ALA A 46 20.07 18.57 -24.39
CA ALA A 46 18.75 18.98 -23.93
C ALA A 46 17.94 19.67 -25.04
N PRO A 47 16.64 19.35 -25.23
CA PRO A 47 15.80 20.06 -26.18
C PRO A 47 15.45 21.47 -25.67
N SER A 48 15.63 22.45 -26.54
CA SER A 48 15.34 23.87 -26.30
C SER A 48 13.83 24.10 -26.20
N ALA A 49 13.34 24.51 -25.02
CA ALA A 49 11.95 24.90 -24.83
C ALA A 49 11.67 26.24 -25.53
N THR A 50 10.68 26.26 -26.44
CA THR A 50 10.18 27.47 -27.09
C THR A 50 8.97 27.98 -26.31
N THR A 51 9.13 29.10 -25.59
CA THR A 51 8.04 29.79 -24.90
C THR A 51 7.26 30.65 -25.88
N THR A 52 6.01 30.27 -26.14
CA THR A 52 5.03 31.10 -26.87
C THR A 52 4.18 31.86 -25.86
N SER A 53 4.41 33.16 -25.71
CA SER A 53 3.61 34.05 -24.87
C SER A 53 2.34 34.49 -25.62
N VAL A 54 1.16 34.20 -25.06
CA VAL A 54 -0.13 34.68 -25.56
C VAL A 54 -0.42 36.07 -24.97
N PRO A 55 -0.87 37.05 -25.78
CA PRO A 55 -1.23 38.40 -25.29
C PRO A 55 -2.49 38.36 -24.41
N GLY A 56 -2.42 38.97 -23.23
CA GLY A 56 -3.55 39.12 -22.32
C GLY A 56 -4.53 40.21 -22.78
N THR A 57 -5.81 39.85 -22.90
CA THR A 57 -6.91 40.77 -23.15
C THR A 57 -7.40 41.35 -21.82
N THR A 58 -7.24 42.67 -21.64
CA THR A 58 -7.76 43.40 -20.47
C THR A 58 -9.19 43.85 -20.76
N THR A 59 -10.17 43.23 -20.11
CA THR A 59 -11.58 43.68 -20.16
C THR A 59 -11.90 44.50 -18.92
N THR A 60 -12.09 45.81 -19.12
CA THR A 60 -12.50 46.76 -18.08
C THR A 60 -13.99 46.60 -17.79
N ALA A 61 -14.34 46.17 -16.57
CA ALA A 61 -15.72 46.03 -16.12
C ALA A 61 -16.31 47.39 -15.67
N PRO A 62 -17.61 47.68 -15.94
CA PRO A 62 -18.27 48.93 -15.53
C PRO A 62 -18.44 49.05 -14.01
N ALA A 63 -18.30 50.28 -13.52
CA ALA A 63 -18.49 50.64 -12.12
C ALA A 63 -19.96 50.46 -11.70
N ALA A 64 -20.20 49.60 -10.71
CA ALA A 64 -21.50 49.39 -10.10
C ALA A 64 -21.70 50.34 -8.91
N THR A 65 -22.84 51.03 -8.90
CA THR A 65 -23.32 51.90 -7.83
C THR A 65 -23.68 51.08 -6.59
N SER A 66 -23.05 51.41 -5.46
CA SER A 66 -23.28 50.76 -4.16
C SER A 66 -24.51 51.35 -3.45
N THR A 67 -25.54 50.54 -3.28
CA THR A 67 -26.68 50.85 -2.40
C THR A 67 -26.43 50.20 -1.04
N THR A 68 -26.26 51.04 -0.01
CA THR A 68 -26.00 50.60 1.37
C THR A 68 -27.30 50.15 2.04
N THR A 69 -27.56 48.84 2.04
CA THR A 69 -28.66 48.23 2.81
C THR A 69 -28.11 47.73 4.15
N THR A 70 -28.59 48.28 5.26
CA THR A 70 -28.21 47.84 6.61
C THR A 70 -28.97 46.55 6.94
N THR A 71 -28.37 45.41 6.61
CA THR A 71 -28.87 44.07 6.96
C THR A 71 -28.49 43.75 8.41
N VAL A 72 -29.49 43.52 9.25
CA VAL A 72 -29.31 43.02 10.62
C VAL A 72 -28.72 41.62 10.52
N ALA A 73 -27.53 41.42 11.09
CA ALA A 73 -26.84 40.14 11.06
C ALA A 73 -27.71 39.07 11.75
N PRO A 74 -28.11 37.99 11.06
CA PRO A 74 -28.84 36.90 11.69
C PRO A 74 -27.96 36.28 12.78
N THR A 75 -28.49 36.19 14.00
CA THR A 75 -27.88 35.46 15.10
C THR A 75 -27.69 34.02 14.66
N THR A 76 -26.45 33.66 14.32
CA THR A 76 -26.10 32.32 13.84
C THR A 76 -26.04 31.41 15.05
N THR A 77 -27.12 30.69 15.33
CA THR A 77 -27.12 29.60 16.30
C THR A 77 -26.26 28.48 15.71
N THR A 78 -24.99 28.43 16.10
CA THR A 78 -24.08 27.33 15.75
C THR A 78 -24.54 26.08 16.49
N THR A 79 -25.43 25.31 15.86
CA THR A 79 -25.70 23.95 16.32
C THR A 79 -24.43 23.15 16.08
N THR A 80 -23.61 23.00 17.13
CA THR A 80 -22.45 22.12 17.08
C THR A 80 -22.96 20.70 16.86
N THR A 81 -22.90 20.23 15.62
CA THR A 81 -23.18 18.84 15.30
C THR A 81 -22.19 17.98 16.05
N VAL A 82 -22.67 17.23 17.05
CA VAL A 82 -21.85 16.30 17.83
C VAL A 82 -21.48 15.13 16.91
N LEU A 83 -20.21 15.06 16.50
CA LEU A 83 -19.69 13.94 15.70
C LEU A 83 -19.59 12.66 16.56
N PRO A 84 -19.90 11.48 16.00
CA PRO A 84 -19.70 10.21 16.69
C PRO A 84 -18.23 9.96 17.07
N GLY A 85 -18.03 9.32 18.22
CA GLY A 85 -16.72 8.89 18.69
C GLY A 85 -15.92 9.98 19.40
N GLU A 86 -14.91 9.53 20.14
CA GLU A 86 -14.00 10.41 20.88
C GLU A 86 -12.89 10.92 19.96
N PRO A 87 -12.53 12.21 20.02
CA PRO A 87 -11.37 12.72 19.29
C PRO A 87 -10.10 12.01 19.75
N MET A 88 -9.18 11.75 18.82
CA MET A 88 -7.86 11.19 19.11
C MET A 88 -6.78 12.20 18.73
N ASP A 89 -5.75 12.32 19.57
CA ASP A 89 -4.58 13.17 19.31
C ASP A 89 -3.47 12.43 18.55
N PHE A 90 -3.84 11.41 17.79
CA PHE A 90 -2.93 10.70 16.91
C PHE A 90 -3.60 10.39 15.57
N GLY A 91 -2.78 10.21 14.56
CA GLY A 91 -3.19 9.89 13.20
C GLY A 91 -2.42 10.72 12.20
N PRO A 92 -2.84 10.67 10.92
CA PRO A 92 -2.26 11.50 9.88
C PRO A 92 -2.39 13.00 10.17
N SER A 93 -1.31 13.74 9.90
CA SER A 93 -1.30 15.20 10.01
C SER A 93 -2.09 15.81 8.86
N ALA A 94 -2.60 17.03 9.07
CA ALA A 94 -3.27 17.76 8.01
C ALA A 94 -2.32 17.97 6.81
N GLY A 95 -2.79 17.62 5.62
CA GLY A 95 -2.02 17.70 4.38
C GLY A 95 -1.28 16.41 3.99
N ASP A 96 -1.23 15.41 4.88
CA ASP A 96 -0.64 14.11 4.55
C ASP A 96 -1.42 13.41 3.42
N VAL A 97 -0.68 12.76 2.51
CA VAL A 97 -1.25 12.00 1.38
C VAL A 97 -1.33 10.53 1.75
N LEU A 98 -2.51 9.95 1.63
CA LEU A 98 -2.79 8.56 1.99
C LEU A 98 -3.22 7.75 0.78
N ALA A 99 -2.85 6.47 0.80
CA ALA A 99 -3.21 5.47 -0.17
C ALA A 99 -4.37 4.60 0.32
N VAL A 100 -5.23 4.15 -0.59
CA VAL A 100 -6.16 3.04 -0.35
C VAL A 100 -5.38 1.74 -0.29
N VAL A 101 -5.62 0.97 0.77
CA VAL A 101 -4.89 -0.27 1.09
C VAL A 101 -5.87 -1.37 1.46
N GLY A 102 -5.64 -2.57 0.92
CA GLY A 102 -6.35 -3.76 1.34
C GLY A 102 -7.83 -3.78 0.95
N VAL A 103 -8.19 -3.13 -0.17
CA VAL A 103 -9.52 -3.13 -0.80
C VAL A 103 -9.42 -3.97 -2.08
N GLU A 104 -10.34 -4.90 -2.28
CA GLU A 104 -10.37 -5.78 -3.45
C GLU A 104 -10.67 -5.02 -4.74
N SER A 105 -10.20 -5.56 -5.88
CA SER A 105 -10.36 -4.95 -7.21
C SER A 105 -11.81 -4.69 -7.65
N ASP A 106 -12.78 -5.42 -7.09
CA ASP A 106 -14.21 -5.30 -7.36
C ASP A 106 -14.98 -4.54 -6.27
N ASP A 107 -14.27 -3.96 -5.30
CA ASP A 107 -14.83 -3.16 -4.20
C ASP A 107 -14.31 -1.70 -4.24
N VAL A 108 -14.82 -0.86 -3.34
CA VAL A 108 -14.43 0.55 -3.21
C VAL A 108 -14.29 0.95 -1.74
N LEU A 109 -13.39 1.89 -1.47
CA LEU A 109 -13.33 2.53 -0.16
C LEU A 109 -14.44 3.60 -0.06
N ASN A 110 -15.32 3.44 0.91
CA ASN A 110 -16.38 4.40 1.19
C ASN A 110 -15.87 5.60 2.01
N VAL A 111 -16.06 6.81 1.49
CA VAL A 111 -15.88 8.08 2.21
C VAL A 111 -17.22 8.53 2.75
N ARG A 112 -17.34 8.74 4.06
CA ARG A 112 -18.62 8.97 4.75
C ARG A 112 -18.74 10.37 5.33
N ARG A 113 -19.97 10.85 5.49
CA ARG A 113 -20.26 12.20 6.02
C ARG A 113 -19.75 12.42 7.44
N ALA A 114 -19.65 11.36 8.24
CA ALA A 114 -19.18 11.36 9.62
C ALA A 114 -18.50 10.01 9.94
N PRO A 115 -17.80 9.87 11.08
CA PRO A 115 -17.25 8.60 11.54
C PRO A 115 -18.33 7.51 11.71
N GLY A 116 -18.08 6.32 11.15
CA GLY A 116 -18.88 5.11 11.38
C GLY A 116 -19.56 4.57 10.12
N ILE A 117 -19.80 3.26 10.11
CA ILE A 117 -20.37 2.55 8.94
C ILE A 117 -21.86 2.85 8.66
N ASN A 118 -22.56 3.47 9.61
CA ASN A 118 -23.98 3.83 9.48
C ASN A 118 -24.19 5.26 8.94
N GLN A 119 -23.12 5.96 8.59
CA GLN A 119 -23.16 7.32 8.07
C GLN A 119 -23.29 7.32 6.55
N ASP A 120 -23.95 8.32 5.99
CA ASP A 120 -24.12 8.45 4.53
C ASP A 120 -22.77 8.45 3.81
N ILE A 121 -22.70 7.73 2.68
CA ILE A 121 -21.54 7.75 1.78
C ILE A 121 -21.62 9.04 0.95
N VAL A 122 -20.54 9.82 0.96
CA VAL A 122 -20.44 11.11 0.24
C VAL A 122 -19.50 11.04 -0.97
N ALA A 123 -18.57 10.09 -0.97
CA ALA A 123 -17.70 9.78 -2.10
C ALA A 123 -17.20 8.32 -1.98
N THR A 124 -16.57 7.82 -3.04
CA THR A 124 -15.88 6.53 -3.04
C THR A 124 -14.50 6.68 -3.67
N ALA A 125 -13.52 5.94 -3.17
CA ALA A 125 -12.19 5.85 -3.76
C ALA A 125 -11.98 4.42 -4.31
N PRO A 126 -11.47 4.28 -5.53
CA PRO A 126 -11.12 2.97 -6.06
C PRO A 126 -9.93 2.37 -5.28
N PRO A 127 -9.73 1.05 -5.38
CA PRO A 127 -8.49 0.43 -4.93
C PRO A 127 -7.26 1.11 -5.53
N LEU A 128 -6.14 1.06 -4.82
CA LEU A 128 -4.86 1.68 -5.22
C LEU A 128 -4.86 3.22 -5.34
N SER A 129 -5.97 3.93 -5.09
CA SER A 129 -6.00 5.40 -5.08
C SER A 129 -4.99 5.99 -4.08
N HIS A 130 -4.39 7.14 -4.42
CA HIS A 130 -3.35 7.84 -3.64
C HIS A 130 -3.69 9.31 -3.41
N ASP A 131 -4.98 9.63 -3.49
CA ASP A 131 -5.51 10.99 -3.62
C ASP A 131 -6.38 11.39 -2.42
N LEU A 132 -6.24 10.66 -1.30
CA LEU A 132 -6.83 11.00 -0.02
C LEU A 132 -5.90 11.95 0.73
N ILE A 133 -6.34 13.18 0.97
CA ILE A 133 -5.59 14.18 1.74
C ILE A 133 -6.14 14.25 3.14
N ALA A 134 -5.34 13.93 4.15
CA ALA A 134 -5.75 13.99 5.54
C ALA A 134 -6.06 15.44 5.97
N VAL A 135 -7.14 15.63 6.72
CA VAL A 135 -7.53 16.93 7.28
C VAL A 135 -6.94 17.14 8.68
N GLY A 136 -6.41 16.07 9.30
CA GLY A 136 -5.79 16.10 10.63
C GLY A 136 -6.74 15.77 11.78
N ASN A 137 -7.99 15.41 11.51
CA ASN A 137 -8.94 14.98 12.53
C ASN A 137 -9.06 13.45 12.54
N THR A 138 -8.93 12.86 13.74
CA THR A 138 -9.11 11.42 13.97
C THR A 138 -10.15 11.19 15.06
N ARG A 139 -10.98 10.16 14.88
CA ARG A 139 -12.05 9.77 15.83
C ARG A 139 -11.97 8.28 16.14
N SER A 140 -12.02 7.96 17.43
CA SER A 140 -12.15 6.60 17.94
C SER A 140 -13.61 6.25 18.16
N LEU A 141 -14.06 5.16 17.55
CA LEU A 141 -15.30 4.47 17.88
C LEU A 141 -14.96 3.15 18.58
N PRO A 142 -15.91 2.49 19.27
CA PRO A 142 -15.62 1.31 20.09
C PRO A 142 -14.79 0.21 19.42
N ASN A 143 -14.94 0.02 18.09
CA ASN A 143 -14.27 -1.03 17.33
C ASN A 143 -13.55 -0.52 16.07
N SER A 144 -13.36 0.80 15.91
CA SER A 144 -12.81 1.34 14.67
C SER A 144 -12.24 2.75 14.85
N ILE A 145 -11.17 3.06 14.14
CA ILE A 145 -10.61 4.41 14.04
C ILE A 145 -11.01 4.98 12.68
N TRP A 146 -11.42 6.24 12.67
CA TRP A 146 -11.82 6.98 11.49
C TRP A 146 -10.97 8.22 11.35
N ILE A 147 -10.52 8.49 10.13
CA ILE A 147 -9.75 9.68 9.79
C ILE A 147 -10.58 10.57 8.87
N GLU A 148 -10.51 11.87 9.09
CA GLU A 148 -11.09 12.84 8.18
C GLU A 148 -10.12 13.12 7.03
N VAL A 149 -10.65 13.04 5.81
CA VAL A 149 -9.92 13.18 4.56
C VAL A 149 -10.69 14.08 3.62
N THR A 150 -9.99 14.63 2.64
CA THR A 150 -10.57 15.24 1.45
C THR A 150 -10.23 14.38 0.25
N LEU A 151 -11.24 13.98 -0.52
CA LEU A 151 -11.08 13.28 -1.79
C LEU A 151 -11.66 14.15 -2.90
N ASN A 152 -10.82 14.59 -3.84
CA ASN A 152 -11.23 15.48 -4.94
C ASN A 152 -12.02 16.72 -4.46
N GLY A 153 -11.57 17.33 -3.35
CA GLY A 153 -12.21 18.49 -2.73
C GLY A 153 -13.46 18.18 -1.89
N THR A 154 -13.92 16.92 -1.85
CA THR A 154 -15.07 16.51 -1.03
C THR A 154 -14.57 16.01 0.34
N PRO A 155 -14.90 16.69 1.45
CA PRO A 155 -14.52 16.23 2.78
C PRO A 155 -15.37 15.04 3.23
N GLY A 156 -14.77 14.14 3.99
CA GLY A 156 -15.47 13.05 4.66
C GLY A 156 -14.54 12.18 5.49
N TRP A 157 -15.04 11.03 5.92
CA TRP A 157 -14.40 10.15 6.88
C TRP A 157 -14.20 8.76 6.29
N VAL A 158 -13.00 8.23 6.42
CA VAL A 158 -12.66 6.86 5.99
C VAL A 158 -12.18 6.04 7.19
N SER A 159 -12.37 4.73 7.12
CA SER A 159 -11.84 3.81 8.12
C SER A 159 -10.32 3.74 7.99
N TYR A 160 -9.63 3.92 9.12
CA TYR A 160 -8.17 3.86 9.18
C TYR A 160 -7.59 2.48 8.81
N ALA A 161 -8.43 1.43 8.83
CA ALA A 161 -8.02 0.07 8.47
C ALA A 161 -7.76 -0.15 6.96
N TYR A 162 -8.16 0.80 6.12
CA TYR A 162 -8.08 0.69 4.65
C TYR A 162 -7.27 1.83 4.01
N VAL A 163 -6.47 2.53 4.82
CA VAL A 163 -5.63 3.63 4.36
C VAL A 163 -4.27 3.57 5.05
N GLY A 164 -3.24 4.04 4.35
CA GLY A 164 -1.89 4.11 4.89
C GLY A 164 -0.99 4.97 4.02
N TYR A 165 0.26 5.13 4.42
CA TYR A 165 1.27 5.84 3.64
C TYR A 165 2.00 4.87 2.72
N ILE A 166 2.43 5.37 1.57
CA ILE A 166 3.34 4.65 0.68
C ILE A 166 4.78 4.91 1.15
N GLY A 167 5.45 3.83 1.54
CA GLY A 167 6.86 3.82 1.93
C GLY A 167 7.80 3.58 0.74
N GLU A 168 9.02 3.16 1.06
CA GLU A 168 10.03 2.79 0.08
C GLU A 168 9.58 1.60 -0.77
N MET A 169 9.96 1.63 -2.05
CA MET A 169 9.82 0.53 -3.00
C MET A 169 11.17 -0.15 -3.21
N MET A 170 11.19 -1.47 -3.10
CA MET A 170 12.40 -2.29 -3.23
C MET A 170 12.19 -3.43 -4.21
N ASP A 171 13.23 -3.81 -4.94
CA ASP A 171 13.24 -5.06 -5.70
C ASP A 171 13.50 -6.25 -4.76
N GLN A 172 12.55 -7.17 -4.69
CA GLN A 172 12.59 -8.35 -3.81
C GLN A 172 12.73 -9.66 -4.59
N THR A 173 13.05 -9.59 -5.89
CA THR A 173 13.11 -10.77 -6.76
C THR A 173 14.08 -11.82 -6.22
N SER A 174 15.29 -11.40 -5.83
CA SER A 174 16.30 -12.32 -5.30
C SER A 174 15.91 -12.91 -3.95
N TYR A 175 15.32 -12.10 -3.05
CA TYR A 175 14.82 -12.55 -1.76
C TYR A 175 13.78 -13.65 -1.93
N VAL A 176 12.81 -13.44 -2.83
CA VAL A 176 11.75 -14.41 -3.13
C VAL A 176 12.32 -15.71 -3.71
N THR A 177 13.21 -15.64 -4.70
CA THR A 177 13.83 -16.84 -5.29
C THR A 177 14.63 -17.64 -4.27
N VAL A 178 15.39 -16.97 -3.39
CA VAL A 178 16.18 -17.64 -2.35
C VAL A 178 15.28 -18.31 -1.31
N ARG A 179 14.26 -17.60 -0.82
CA ARG A 179 13.31 -18.13 0.18
C ARG A 179 12.47 -19.30 -0.35
N ASN A 180 12.05 -19.22 -1.62
CA ASN A 180 11.31 -20.29 -2.28
C ASN A 180 12.20 -21.46 -2.73
N GLY A 181 13.53 -21.29 -2.72
CA GLY A 181 14.51 -22.28 -3.19
C GLY A 181 14.63 -22.40 -4.72
N SER A 182 13.71 -21.80 -5.48
CA SER A 182 13.72 -21.68 -6.93
C SER A 182 12.83 -20.51 -7.38
N THR A 183 12.93 -20.09 -8.63
CA THR A 183 12.01 -19.07 -9.18
C THR A 183 10.58 -19.62 -9.17
N PRO A 184 9.62 -18.97 -8.48
CA PRO A 184 8.23 -19.39 -8.49
C PRO A 184 7.68 -19.55 -9.92
N SER A 185 7.02 -20.68 -10.18
CA SER A 185 6.40 -21.00 -11.46
C SER A 185 5.21 -21.93 -11.26
N GLY A 186 4.22 -21.87 -12.16
CA GLY A 186 3.01 -22.68 -12.04
C GLY A 186 2.16 -22.73 -13.31
N GLY A 187 1.09 -23.53 -13.27
CA GLY A 187 0.13 -23.67 -14.37
C GLY A 187 -0.89 -22.52 -14.41
N SER A 188 -0.96 -21.73 -13.34
CA SER A 188 -1.83 -20.55 -13.23
C SER A 188 -1.08 -19.34 -12.67
N ILE A 189 -1.67 -18.16 -12.80
CA ILE A 189 -1.19 -16.95 -12.11
C ILE A 189 -1.28 -17.17 -10.58
N ASP A 190 -2.35 -17.81 -10.11
CA ASP A 190 -2.60 -18.06 -8.70
C ASP A 190 -1.51 -18.93 -8.07
N ASP A 191 -1.05 -19.97 -8.77
CA ASP A 191 0.04 -20.83 -8.28
C ASP A 191 1.31 -20.01 -7.98
N VAL A 192 1.63 -19.03 -8.83
CA VAL A 192 2.80 -18.17 -8.67
C VAL A 192 2.56 -17.14 -7.56
N VAL A 193 1.37 -16.55 -7.53
CA VAL A 193 0.96 -15.59 -6.50
C VAL A 193 1.02 -16.22 -5.11
N ASP A 194 0.42 -17.40 -4.93
CA ASP A 194 0.36 -18.12 -3.66
C ASP A 194 1.78 -18.49 -3.18
N ALA A 195 2.65 -18.94 -4.09
CA ALA A 195 4.05 -19.22 -3.78
C ALA A 195 4.83 -17.98 -3.31
N VAL A 196 4.56 -16.81 -3.91
CA VAL A 196 5.19 -15.54 -3.47
C VAL A 196 4.61 -15.07 -2.15
N VAL A 197 3.28 -15.08 -2.00
CA VAL A 197 2.58 -14.59 -0.80
C VAL A 197 2.95 -15.41 0.44
N ALA A 198 3.11 -16.73 0.31
CA ALA A 198 3.54 -17.60 1.40
C ALA A 198 4.91 -17.22 2.03
N ILE A 199 5.74 -16.42 1.32
CA ILE A 199 7.02 -15.91 1.84
C ILE A 199 6.81 -14.70 2.77
N TYR A 200 5.73 -13.95 2.56
CA TYR A 200 5.40 -12.71 3.27
C TYR A 200 4.32 -12.89 4.34
N GLU A 201 3.58 -13.99 4.30
CA GLU A 201 2.60 -14.32 5.34
C GLU A 201 3.28 -14.52 6.70
N SER A 202 2.66 -13.96 7.74
CA SER A 202 2.99 -14.24 9.14
C SER A 202 1.95 -15.18 9.71
N ASP A 203 2.39 -16.19 10.47
CA ASP A 203 1.48 -17.09 11.19
C ASP A 203 0.68 -16.36 12.29
N GLN A 204 1.22 -15.27 12.83
CA GLN A 204 0.57 -14.48 13.87
C GLN A 204 0.90 -12.98 13.74
N PRO A 205 -0.12 -12.09 13.65
CA PRO A 205 -1.51 -12.39 13.33
C PRO A 205 -1.60 -12.82 11.85
N ASN A 206 -2.74 -13.41 11.49
CA ASN A 206 -2.99 -13.77 10.09
C ASN A 206 -2.94 -12.52 9.23
N ALA A 207 -2.06 -12.51 8.23
CA ALA A 207 -2.08 -11.50 7.20
C ALA A 207 -3.41 -11.59 6.41
N ARG A 208 -3.95 -10.43 6.04
CA ARG A 208 -5.04 -10.34 5.08
C ARG A 208 -4.44 -10.09 3.70
N ILE A 209 -4.76 -10.98 2.77
CA ILE A 209 -4.31 -10.90 1.39
C ILE A 209 -5.47 -10.34 0.57
N THR A 210 -5.21 -9.32 -0.25
CA THR A 210 -6.21 -8.77 -1.17
C THR A 210 -5.58 -8.49 -2.53
N ARG A 211 -6.39 -8.50 -3.58
CA ARG A 211 -5.96 -8.24 -4.97
C ARG A 211 -6.59 -6.93 -5.44
N PRO A 212 -5.95 -5.78 -5.18
CA PRO A 212 -6.54 -4.48 -5.45
C PRO A 212 -6.62 -4.13 -6.96
N ALA A 213 -6.03 -4.94 -7.84
CA ALA A 213 -6.19 -4.78 -9.29
C ALA A 213 -6.31 -6.15 -9.98
N LEU A 214 -7.08 -6.17 -11.06
CA LEU A 214 -7.10 -7.31 -11.97
C LEU A 214 -5.73 -7.44 -12.66
N PRO A 215 -5.28 -8.67 -12.99
CA PRO A 215 -4.06 -8.87 -13.75
C PRO A 215 -4.07 -8.10 -15.07
N ILE A 216 -2.99 -7.38 -15.35
CA ILE A 216 -2.80 -6.66 -16.62
C ILE A 216 -1.95 -7.54 -17.52
N VAL A 217 -2.45 -7.89 -18.71
CA VAL A 217 -1.75 -8.75 -19.67
C VAL A 217 -1.24 -7.91 -20.85
N GLN A 218 0.07 -7.88 -21.06
CA GLN A 218 0.73 -7.17 -22.15
C GLN A 218 1.68 -8.11 -22.90
N GLY A 219 1.16 -8.77 -23.94
CA GLY A 219 1.93 -9.79 -24.66
C GLY A 219 2.16 -11.03 -23.79
N ASP A 220 3.41 -11.39 -23.56
CA ASP A 220 3.79 -12.50 -22.68
C ASP A 220 4.05 -12.06 -21.23
N LEU A 221 4.09 -10.75 -20.96
CA LEU A 221 4.27 -10.16 -19.65
C LEU A 221 2.89 -9.95 -18.98
N ILE A 222 2.80 -10.33 -17.71
CA ILE A 222 1.61 -10.20 -16.89
C ILE A 222 1.99 -9.48 -15.60
N GLU A 223 1.22 -8.46 -15.24
CA GLU A 223 1.42 -7.71 -14.01
C GLU A 223 0.30 -8.02 -13.02
N VAL A 224 0.68 -8.28 -11.76
CA VAL A 224 -0.26 -8.58 -10.68
C VAL A 224 0.07 -7.70 -9.48
N THR A 225 -0.94 -7.06 -8.89
CA THR A 225 -0.78 -6.29 -7.66
C THR A 225 -1.50 -6.97 -6.50
N ILE A 226 -0.84 -7.09 -5.35
CA ILE A 226 -1.35 -7.75 -4.15
C ILE A 226 -1.03 -6.89 -2.94
N ASP A 227 -1.98 -6.71 -2.04
CA ASP A 227 -1.73 -6.15 -0.71
C ASP A 227 -1.70 -7.29 0.33
N VAL A 228 -0.60 -7.37 1.07
CA VAL A 228 -0.38 -8.27 2.22
C VAL A 228 -0.40 -7.40 3.47
N VAL A 229 -1.52 -7.35 4.19
CA VAL A 229 -1.73 -6.39 5.29
C VAL A 229 -1.98 -7.06 6.63
N GLY A 230 -1.71 -6.34 7.72
CA GLY A 230 -1.91 -6.86 9.08
C GLY A 230 -0.66 -7.56 9.62
N LEU A 231 0.52 -7.00 9.38
CA LEU A 231 1.76 -7.48 9.99
C LEU A 231 1.85 -7.00 11.47
N LEU A 232 2.64 -7.69 12.31
CA LEU A 232 2.74 -7.44 13.76
C LEU A 232 3.30 -6.07 14.17
N ASP A 233 3.88 -5.33 13.24
CA ASP A 233 4.58 -4.08 13.52
C ASP A 233 3.57 -2.92 13.55
N ASP A 234 3.60 -2.11 14.61
CA ASP A 234 2.71 -0.95 14.74
C ASP A 234 3.04 0.17 13.73
N SER A 235 4.25 0.14 13.17
CA SER A 235 4.76 1.08 12.16
C SER A 235 4.41 0.62 10.73
N ILE A 236 4.48 -0.69 10.46
CA ILE A 236 4.24 -1.28 9.13
C ILE A 236 2.82 -1.83 9.05
N LEU A 237 2.01 -1.23 8.19
CA LEU A 237 0.66 -1.73 7.88
C LEU A 237 0.71 -3.05 7.09
N GLY A 238 1.68 -3.18 6.18
CA GLY A 238 1.80 -4.31 5.28
C GLY A 238 2.76 -4.06 4.13
N PHE A 239 2.60 -4.85 3.07
CA PHE A 239 3.32 -4.71 1.81
C PHE A 239 2.35 -4.68 0.65
N ARG A 240 2.67 -3.89 -0.37
CA ARG A 240 2.08 -4.00 -1.70
C ARG A 240 3.11 -4.64 -2.63
N LEU A 241 2.79 -5.82 -3.13
CA LEU A 241 3.62 -6.56 -4.06
C LEU A 241 3.13 -6.30 -5.49
N HIS A 242 4.04 -5.89 -6.37
CA HIS A 242 3.82 -5.79 -7.80
C HIS A 242 4.67 -6.86 -8.48
N LEU A 243 3.99 -7.90 -8.96
CA LEU A 243 4.60 -9.08 -9.56
C LEU A 243 4.58 -8.94 -11.08
N PHE A 244 5.70 -9.30 -11.70
CA PHE A 244 5.83 -9.39 -13.15
C PHE A 244 6.05 -10.86 -13.49
N LEU A 245 5.12 -11.45 -14.24
CA LEU A 245 5.14 -12.85 -14.64
C LEU A 245 5.32 -12.95 -16.15
N ARG A 246 5.91 -14.06 -16.61
CA ARG A 246 5.98 -14.41 -18.04
C ARG A 246 5.28 -15.73 -18.30
N LEU A 247 4.46 -15.79 -19.35
CA LEU A 247 3.84 -17.02 -19.83
C LEU A 247 4.69 -17.65 -20.94
N ASN A 248 5.22 -18.86 -20.71
CA ASN A 248 5.95 -19.63 -21.72
C ASN A 248 5.46 -21.08 -21.74
N ALA A 249 5.01 -21.56 -22.90
CA ALA A 249 4.54 -22.94 -23.09
C ALA A 249 3.49 -23.39 -22.06
N GLY A 250 2.59 -22.48 -21.65
CA GLY A 250 1.54 -22.76 -20.66
C GLY A 250 2.00 -22.70 -19.20
N VAL A 251 3.24 -22.31 -18.94
CA VAL A 251 3.80 -22.14 -17.59
C VAL A 251 4.02 -20.65 -17.31
N TYR A 252 3.44 -20.17 -16.21
CA TYR A 252 3.71 -18.84 -15.67
C TYR A 252 4.98 -18.92 -14.83
N THR A 253 5.91 -17.99 -15.05
CA THR A 253 7.16 -17.90 -14.27
C THR A 253 7.34 -16.49 -13.76
N LEU A 254 7.71 -16.35 -12.49
CA LEU A 254 8.04 -15.06 -11.90
C LEU A 254 9.29 -14.46 -12.56
N VAL A 255 9.17 -13.21 -13.04
CA VAL A 255 10.28 -12.45 -13.62
C VAL A 255 10.84 -11.47 -12.59
N ARG A 256 9.95 -10.75 -11.90
CA ARG A 256 10.33 -9.69 -10.96
C ARG A 256 9.29 -9.48 -9.87
N VAL A 257 9.74 -9.07 -8.69
CA VAL A 257 8.90 -8.64 -7.57
C VAL A 257 9.35 -7.26 -7.11
N GLU A 258 8.46 -6.29 -7.19
CA GLU A 258 8.62 -5.01 -6.50
C GLU A 258 7.76 -5.02 -5.24
N GLN A 259 8.37 -4.72 -4.09
CA GLN A 259 7.69 -4.58 -2.82
C GLN A 259 7.66 -3.11 -2.43
N THR A 260 6.47 -2.56 -2.25
CA THR A 260 6.26 -1.25 -1.63
C THR A 260 5.86 -1.45 -0.17
N ILE A 261 6.57 -0.83 0.76
CA ILE A 261 6.19 -0.86 2.17
C ILE A 261 4.95 0.02 2.37
N LEU A 262 3.95 -0.48 3.10
CA LEU A 262 2.77 0.28 3.49
C LEU A 262 2.93 0.66 4.95
N CYS A 263 2.98 1.95 5.26
CA CYS A 263 3.21 2.44 6.62
C CYS A 263 1.90 2.87 7.28
N ARG A 264 1.79 2.62 8.58
CA ARG A 264 0.61 2.98 9.36
C ARG A 264 0.71 4.39 9.91
N ARG A 265 1.80 4.74 10.60
CA ARG A 265 1.87 5.98 11.42
C ARG A 265 2.54 7.17 10.75
N GLY A 266 2.97 7.01 9.51
CA GLY A 266 3.69 8.03 8.76
C GLY A 266 4.84 7.43 7.96
N VAL A 267 5.45 8.27 7.15
CA VAL A 267 6.62 7.90 6.36
C VAL A 267 7.64 9.04 6.42
N THR A 268 8.91 8.69 6.61
CA THR A 268 10.01 9.65 6.50
C THR A 268 10.24 10.07 5.05
N THR A 269 11.04 11.11 4.82
CA THR A 269 11.46 11.49 3.46
C THR A 269 12.29 10.41 2.76
N ALA A 270 12.83 9.44 3.52
CA ALA A 270 13.56 8.30 2.98
C ALA A 270 12.66 7.08 2.69
N GLY A 271 11.33 7.18 2.91
CA GLY A 271 10.41 6.07 2.69
C GLY A 271 10.29 5.07 3.85
N VAL A 272 10.96 5.33 4.98
CA VAL A 272 10.91 4.47 6.17
C VAL A 272 9.65 4.78 7.00
N CYS A 273 8.95 3.75 7.47
CA CYS A 273 7.79 3.89 8.35
C CYS A 273 8.16 4.46 9.72
N LEU A 274 7.26 5.28 10.27
CA LEU A 274 7.36 5.88 11.61
C LEU A 274 6.55 5.12 12.67
#